data_AF-A0A662BK15-F1
#
_entry.id   AF-A0A662BK15-F1
#
_cell.length_a   1.000
_cell.length_b   1.000
_cell.length_c   1.000
_cell.angle_alpha   90.00
_cell.angle_beta   90.00
_cell.angle_gamma   90.00
#
_symmetry.space_group_name_H-M   'P 1'
#
loop_
_entity.id
_entity.type
_entity.pdbx_description
1 polymer ?
#
loop_
_entity_poly.entity_id
_entity_poly.type
_entity_poly.pdbx_seq_one_letter_code
_entity_poly.pdbx_strand_id
1 'polypeptide(L)'
;MFKKEKYSNSLFRILLVLLLISIAVMRYFDSFLITEKSPNGIVSFELAKESYMANEMTLAWDTTAKIAAGLSMGFDFLFLIIYASFISFLILKINKYLFLNGDKSGLGKVFLALPFLAAFFDIIENIALIKLLLGDMQQKWSLIAYYFAVTKFGILLIAIAYILIGVVVLGFKRLKK
;
A
#
# COMPACT_ATOMS: atom_id res chain seq x y z
N MET A 1 -0.91 -31.05 13.12
CA MET A 1 -1.03 -30.40 11.79
C MET A 1 -2.30 -29.56 11.66
N PHE A 2 -3.49 -30.11 11.96
CA PHE A 2 -4.80 -29.42 11.89
C PHE A 2 -4.92 -28.09 12.65
N LYS A 3 -4.36 -27.96 13.85
CA LYS A 3 -4.44 -26.73 14.66
C LYS A 3 -3.73 -25.54 13.98
N LYS A 4 -2.54 -25.78 13.38
CA LYS A 4 -1.71 -24.75 12.73
C LYS A 4 -2.36 -24.20 11.46
N GLU A 5 -3.07 -25.05 10.72
CA GLU A 5 -3.81 -24.68 9.52
C GLU A 5 -5.09 -23.90 9.84
N LYS A 6 -5.80 -24.28 10.91
CA LYS A 6 -6.95 -23.52 11.43
C LYS A 6 -6.57 -22.08 11.80
N TYR A 7 -5.47 -21.88 12.52
CA TYR A 7 -5.00 -20.53 12.88
C TYR A 7 -4.62 -19.69 11.65
N SER A 8 -3.98 -20.29 10.65
CA SER A 8 -3.65 -19.61 9.39
C SER A 8 -4.91 -19.11 8.66
N ASN A 9 -5.99 -19.89 8.65
CA ASN A 9 -7.25 -19.50 8.01
C ASN A 9 -8.01 -18.41 8.80
N SER A 10 -7.93 -18.43 10.13
CA SER A 10 -8.48 -17.32 10.93
C SER A 10 -7.69 -16.03 10.75
N LEU A 11 -6.36 -16.09 10.79
CA LEU A 11 -5.51 -14.92 10.57
C LEU A 11 -5.74 -14.30 9.18
N PHE A 12 -5.84 -15.13 8.14
CA PHE A 12 -6.18 -14.68 6.80
C PHE A 12 -7.49 -13.88 6.76
N ARG A 13 -8.55 -14.41 7.37
CA ARG A 13 -9.87 -13.76 7.40
C ARG A 13 -9.81 -12.44 8.16
N ILE A 14 -9.13 -12.41 9.30
CA ILE A 14 -8.96 -11.18 10.10
C ILE A 14 -8.23 -10.11 9.29
N LEU A 15 -7.07 -10.44 8.70
CA LEU A 15 -6.31 -9.48 7.89
C LEU A 15 -7.10 -9.01 6.66
N LEU A 16 -7.87 -9.91 6.02
CA LEU A 16 -8.72 -9.55 4.89
C LEU A 16 -9.83 -8.58 5.32
N VAL A 17 -10.53 -8.86 6.43
CA VAL A 17 -11.59 -7.96 6.93
C VAL A 17 -11.01 -6.60 7.32
N LEU A 18 -9.89 -6.58 8.03
CA LEU A 18 -9.20 -5.33 8.38
C LEU A 18 -8.80 -4.56 7.13
N LEU A 19 -8.23 -5.23 6.12
CA LEU A 19 -7.85 -4.60 4.86
C LEU A 19 -9.07 -3.98 4.16
N LEU A 20 -10.17 -4.72 4.04
CA LEU A 20 -11.39 -4.23 3.37
C LEU A 20 -12.01 -3.04 4.12
N ILE A 21 -12.04 -3.07 5.45
CA ILE A 21 -12.51 -1.95 6.28
C ILE A 21 -11.59 -0.75 6.06
N SER A 22 -10.27 -0.93 6.13
CA SER A 22 -9.32 0.17 5.93
C SER A 22 -9.42 0.76 4.53
N ILE A 23 -9.57 -0.05 3.48
CA ILE A 23 -9.82 0.44 2.12
C ILE A 23 -11.11 1.27 2.08
N ALA A 24 -12.20 0.81 2.70
CA ALA A 24 -13.46 1.55 2.73
C ALA A 24 -13.32 2.90 3.45
N VAL A 25 -12.61 2.93 4.60
CA VAL A 25 -12.34 4.17 5.35
C VAL A 25 -11.48 5.13 4.54
N MET A 26 -10.39 4.64 3.92
CA MET A 26 -9.52 5.46 3.07
C MET A 26 -10.29 6.03 1.88
N ARG A 27 -11.12 5.22 1.20
CA ARG A 27 -11.95 5.67 0.08
C ARG A 27 -13.02 6.68 0.49
N TYR A 28 -13.54 6.56 1.71
CA TYR A 28 -14.45 7.55 2.27
C TYR A 28 -13.75 8.91 2.45
N PHE A 29 -12.56 8.96 3.06
CA PHE A 29 -11.80 10.22 3.17
C PHE A 29 -11.37 10.77 1.81
N ASP A 30 -10.89 9.90 0.93
CA ASP A 30 -10.43 10.24 -0.42
C ASP A 30 -11.54 10.88 -1.27
N SER A 31 -12.80 10.50 -1.04
CA SER A 31 -13.96 11.08 -1.76
C SER A 31 -14.10 12.60 -1.60
N PHE A 32 -13.64 13.16 -0.47
CA PHE A 32 -13.64 14.61 -0.23
C PHE A 32 -12.49 15.33 -0.94
N LEU A 33 -11.45 14.59 -1.36
CA LEU A 33 -10.25 15.15 -1.99
C LEU A 33 -10.38 15.23 -3.51
N ILE A 34 -11.41 14.64 -4.11
CA ILE A 34 -11.60 14.59 -5.55
C ILE A 34 -12.05 15.96 -6.06
N THR A 35 -11.22 16.59 -6.87
CA THR A 35 -11.50 17.86 -7.55
C THR A 35 -10.95 17.82 -8.98
N GLU A 36 -11.19 18.87 -9.79
CA GLU A 36 -10.56 19.00 -11.10
C GLU A 36 -9.02 18.99 -11.02
N LYS A 37 -8.46 19.53 -9.93
CA LYS A 37 -7.01 19.60 -9.71
C LYS A 37 -6.44 18.30 -9.11
N SER A 38 -7.28 17.47 -8.49
CA SER A 38 -6.93 16.21 -7.82
C SER A 38 -7.91 15.09 -8.17
N PRO A 39 -7.99 14.66 -9.44
CA PRO A 39 -9.02 13.73 -9.91
C PRO A 39 -8.94 12.34 -9.28
N ASN A 40 -7.77 11.95 -8.78
CA ASN A 40 -7.54 10.70 -8.05
C ASN A 40 -7.34 10.93 -6.54
N GLY A 41 -7.89 12.02 -6.00
CA GLY A 41 -7.83 12.34 -4.58
C GLY A 41 -6.39 12.40 -4.05
N ILE A 42 -6.11 11.71 -2.95
CA ILE A 42 -4.80 11.68 -2.28
C ILE A 42 -3.68 11.22 -3.22
N VAL A 43 -3.95 10.28 -4.15
CA VAL A 43 -2.95 9.81 -5.11
C VAL A 43 -2.52 10.92 -6.07
N SER A 44 -3.40 11.87 -6.38
CA SER A 44 -3.00 13.05 -7.16
C SER A 44 -2.00 13.91 -6.40
N PHE A 45 -2.17 14.01 -5.08
CA PHE A 45 -1.32 14.77 -4.19
C PHE A 45 0.04 14.08 -3.96
N GLU A 46 0.06 12.76 -3.79
CA GLU A 46 1.28 11.93 -3.78
C GLU A 46 2.13 12.13 -5.04
N LEU A 47 1.45 12.26 -6.19
CA LEU A 47 2.10 12.40 -7.51
C LEU A 47 2.31 13.85 -7.94
N ALA A 48 2.04 14.83 -7.07
CA ALA A 48 2.28 16.24 -7.33
C ALA A 48 3.78 16.57 -7.20
N LYS A 49 4.56 16.27 -8.25
CA LYS A 49 6.02 16.44 -8.26
C LYS A 49 6.48 17.89 -8.02
N GLU A 50 5.75 18.86 -8.57
CA GLU A 50 6.04 20.28 -8.42
C GLU A 50 5.20 20.88 -7.28
N SER A 51 5.82 21.69 -6.41
CA SER A 51 5.13 22.21 -5.23
C SER A 51 3.97 23.14 -5.55
N TYR A 52 4.00 23.83 -6.70
CA TYR A 52 2.86 24.64 -7.12
C TYR A 52 1.63 23.77 -7.43
N MET A 53 1.79 22.54 -7.93
CA MET A 53 0.69 21.60 -8.18
C MET A 53 0.05 21.16 -6.86
N ALA A 54 0.88 20.79 -5.88
CA ALA A 54 0.45 20.47 -4.52
C ALA A 54 -0.29 21.64 -3.88
N ASN A 55 0.22 22.86 -4.06
CA ASN A 55 -0.42 24.08 -3.58
C ASN A 55 -1.78 24.31 -4.24
N GLU A 56 -1.90 24.19 -5.57
CA GLU A 56 -3.18 24.32 -6.27
C GLU A 56 -4.23 23.31 -5.76
N MET A 57 -3.83 22.06 -5.50
CA MET A 57 -4.73 21.04 -4.94
C MET A 57 -5.21 21.44 -3.53
N THR A 58 -4.28 21.84 -2.64
CA THR A 58 -4.66 22.26 -1.27
C THR A 58 -5.48 23.55 -1.25
N LEU A 59 -5.36 24.43 -2.24
CA LEU A 59 -6.22 25.61 -2.37
C LEU A 59 -7.61 25.26 -2.89
N ALA A 60 -7.73 24.22 -3.73
CA ALA A 60 -9.01 23.72 -4.21
C ALA A 60 -9.80 22.96 -3.12
N TRP A 61 -9.12 22.45 -2.09
CA TRP A 61 -9.77 21.76 -0.97
C TRP A 61 -10.40 22.73 0.03
N ASP A 62 -11.68 22.51 0.30
CA ASP A 62 -12.39 23.19 1.39
C ASP A 62 -11.92 22.70 2.78
N THR A 63 -12.50 23.25 3.84
CA THR A 63 -12.14 22.88 5.21
C THR A 63 -12.38 21.40 5.50
N THR A 64 -13.47 20.82 4.98
CA THR A 64 -13.81 19.41 5.18
C THR A 64 -12.81 18.50 4.49
N ALA A 65 -12.45 18.81 3.25
CA ALA A 65 -11.45 18.10 2.46
C ALA A 65 -10.07 18.14 3.12
N LYS A 66 -9.64 19.29 3.66
CA LYS A 66 -8.37 19.39 4.41
C LYS A 66 -8.36 18.56 5.68
N ILE A 67 -9.46 18.55 6.43
CA ILE A 67 -9.62 17.69 7.61
C ILE A 67 -9.58 16.21 7.19
N ALA A 68 -10.29 15.84 6.13
CA ALA A 68 -10.29 14.49 5.58
C ALA A 68 -8.89 14.07 5.11
N ALA A 69 -8.11 14.94 4.46
CA ALA A 69 -6.73 14.68 4.08
C ALA A 69 -5.86 14.36 5.31
N GLY A 70 -5.97 15.19 6.35
CA GLY A 70 -5.24 14.98 7.61
C GLY A 70 -5.61 13.66 8.30
N LEU A 71 -6.91 13.35 8.39
CA LEU A 71 -7.39 12.08 8.94
C LEU A 71 -6.98 10.88 8.09
N SER A 72 -7.02 11.01 6.76
CA SER A 72 -6.60 9.98 5.80
C SER A 72 -5.12 9.64 6.01
N MET A 73 -4.22 10.63 6.00
CA MET A 73 -2.79 10.40 6.22
C MET A 73 -2.49 9.84 7.62
N GLY A 74 -3.24 10.28 8.64
CA GLY A 74 -3.12 9.72 10.00
C GLY A 74 -3.54 8.25 10.07
N PHE A 75 -4.67 7.91 9.43
CA PHE A 75 -5.17 6.54 9.33
C PHE A 75 -4.27 5.66 8.45
N ASP A 76 -3.58 6.26 7.47
CA ASP A 76 -2.75 5.54 6.52
C ASP A 76 -1.65 4.75 7.24
N PHE A 77 -1.03 5.30 8.29
CA PHE A 77 -0.06 4.57 9.13
C PHE A 77 -0.57 3.22 9.65
N LEU A 78 -1.86 3.12 10.00
CA LEU A 78 -2.48 1.84 10.38
C LEU A 78 -2.69 0.95 9.14
N PHE A 79 -3.13 1.55 8.03
CA PHE A 79 -3.27 0.85 6.76
C PHE A 79 -1.95 0.22 6.28
N LEU A 80 -0.80 0.90 6.47
CA LEU A 80 0.52 0.40 6.12
C LEU A 80 0.81 -0.97 6.74
N ILE A 81 0.54 -1.08 8.04
CA ILE A 81 0.76 -2.32 8.81
C ILE A 81 -0.16 -3.43 8.28
N ILE A 82 -1.42 -3.08 8.00
CA ILE A 82 -2.45 -4.02 7.56
C ILE A 82 -2.12 -4.55 6.16
N TYR A 83 -1.89 -3.68 5.17
CA TYR A 83 -1.63 -4.12 3.81
C TYR A 83 -0.30 -4.87 3.71
N ALA A 84 0.77 -4.40 4.39
CA ALA A 84 2.07 -5.06 4.33
C ALA A 84 1.97 -6.47 4.90
N SER A 85 1.30 -6.61 6.06
CA SER A 85 1.05 -7.91 6.69
C SER A 85 0.21 -8.82 5.81
N PHE A 86 -0.84 -8.30 5.17
CA PHE A 86 -1.72 -9.09 4.30
C PHE A 86 -0.99 -9.59 3.05
N ILE A 87 -0.28 -8.72 2.34
CA ILE A 87 0.47 -9.08 1.13
C ILE A 87 1.60 -10.06 1.48
N SER A 88 2.40 -9.80 2.52
CA SER A 88 3.44 -10.73 2.97
C SER A 88 2.85 -12.08 3.41
N PHE A 89 1.66 -12.10 4.01
CA PHE A 89 0.98 -13.35 4.35
C PHE A 89 0.54 -14.14 3.11
N LEU A 90 0.07 -13.47 2.04
CA LEU A 90 -0.23 -14.12 0.76
C LEU A 90 1.04 -14.72 0.13
N ILE A 91 2.14 -13.96 0.12
CA ILE A 91 3.44 -14.43 -0.36
C ILE A 91 3.90 -15.66 0.44
N LEU A 92 3.77 -15.63 1.77
CA LEU A 92 4.11 -16.77 2.64
C LEU A 92 3.31 -18.03 2.26
N LYS A 93 2.01 -17.89 2.01
CA LYS A 93 1.15 -19.00 1.58
C LYS A 93 1.60 -19.54 0.23
N ILE A 94 1.87 -18.69 -0.74
CA ILE A 94 2.31 -19.09 -2.09
C ILE A 94 3.67 -19.79 -2.02
N ASN A 95 4.62 -19.23 -1.27
CA ASN A 95 5.97 -19.80 -1.12
C ASN A 95 5.93 -21.21 -0.54
N LYS A 96 5.06 -21.47 0.44
CA LYS A 96 4.88 -22.80 1.03
C LYS A 96 4.54 -23.86 -0.02
N TYR A 97 3.78 -23.51 -1.06
CA TYR A 97 3.39 -24.44 -2.12
C TYR A 97 4.33 -24.43 -3.32
N LEU A 98 4.98 -23.30 -3.63
CA LEU A 98 5.96 -23.23 -4.71
C LEU A 98 7.25 -23.97 -4.34
N PHE A 99 7.70 -23.84 -3.09
CA PHE A 99 8.97 -24.35 -2.58
C PHE A 99 8.77 -25.50 -1.57
N LEU A 100 8.03 -26.53 -1.95
CA LEU A 100 7.77 -27.70 -1.08
C LEU A 100 9.06 -28.36 -0.56
N ASN A 101 10.13 -28.34 -1.37
CA ASN A 101 11.45 -28.90 -1.01
C ASN A 101 12.43 -27.84 -0.47
N GLY A 102 11.91 -26.70 -0.02
CA GLY A 102 12.69 -25.56 0.46
C GLY A 102 13.09 -24.56 -0.64
N ASP A 103 13.28 -23.31 -0.23
CA ASP A 103 13.75 -22.24 -1.10
C ASP A 103 15.28 -22.14 -1.04
N LYS A 104 15.95 -22.74 -2.03
CA LYS A 104 17.42 -22.70 -2.14
C LYS A 104 17.96 -21.36 -2.67
N SER A 105 17.10 -20.55 -3.28
CA SER A 105 17.47 -19.28 -3.92
C SER A 105 17.38 -18.08 -2.98
N GLY A 106 16.64 -18.21 -1.88
CA GLY A 106 16.32 -17.10 -0.98
C GLY A 106 15.29 -16.12 -1.54
N LEU A 107 14.81 -16.31 -2.77
CA LEU A 107 13.83 -15.45 -3.43
C LEU A 107 12.57 -15.29 -2.59
N GLY A 108 12.06 -16.36 -1.98
CA GLY A 108 10.87 -16.32 -1.15
C GLY A 108 11.03 -15.37 0.04
N LYS A 109 12.22 -15.30 0.65
CA LYS A 109 12.50 -14.35 1.75
C LYS A 109 12.57 -12.90 1.26
N VAL A 110 13.15 -12.67 0.09
CA VAL A 110 13.20 -11.33 -0.53
C VAL A 110 11.79 -10.80 -0.78
N PHE A 111 10.94 -11.59 -1.43
CA PHE A 111 9.56 -11.20 -1.71
C PHE A 111 8.72 -10.99 -0.44
N LEU A 112 8.99 -11.74 0.64
CA LEU A 112 8.32 -11.52 1.93
C LEU A 112 8.62 -10.15 2.55
N ALA A 113 9.81 -9.59 2.29
CA ALA A 113 10.24 -8.30 2.82
C ALA A 113 9.76 -7.11 1.98
N LEU A 114 9.44 -7.30 0.70
CA LEU A 114 9.04 -6.21 -0.20
C LEU A 114 7.85 -5.38 0.30
N PRO A 115 6.73 -5.95 0.79
CA PRO A 115 5.61 -5.14 1.27
C PRO A 115 5.96 -4.25 2.47
N PHE A 116 6.85 -4.71 3.34
CA PHE A 116 7.35 -3.91 4.47
C PHE A 116 8.31 -2.81 4.02
N LEU A 117 9.13 -3.08 3.00
CA LEU A 117 9.96 -2.03 2.38
C LEU A 117 9.09 -0.95 1.71
N ALA A 118 8.02 -1.34 1.02
CA ALA A 118 7.05 -0.40 0.47
C ALA A 118 6.39 0.43 1.59
N ALA A 119 5.97 -0.19 2.69
CA ALA A 119 5.40 0.51 3.85
C ALA A 119 6.39 1.49 4.49
N PHE A 120 7.69 1.16 4.53
CA PHE A 120 8.70 2.10 5.00
C PHE A 120 8.82 3.34 4.10
N PHE A 121 8.77 3.16 2.78
CA PHE A 121 8.74 4.29 1.84
C PHE A 121 7.45 5.10 1.94
N ASP A 122 6.33 4.43 2.20
CA ASP A 122 5.04 5.05 2.44
C ASP A 122 5.03 5.95 3.69
N ILE A 123 5.72 5.55 4.76
CA ILE A 123 5.91 6.42 5.95
C ILE A 123 6.60 7.74 5.58
N ILE A 124 7.68 7.66 4.79
CA ILE A 124 8.47 8.85 4.42
C ILE A 124 7.66 9.78 3.52
N GLU A 125 6.93 9.19 2.58
CA GLU A 125 6.01 9.85 1.68
C GLU A 125 4.90 10.59 2.45
N ASN A 126 4.20 9.90 3.35
CA ASN A 126 3.17 10.49 4.21
C ASN A 126 3.68 11.65 5.06
N ILE A 127 4.90 11.56 5.61
CA ILE A 127 5.50 12.66 6.37
C ILE A 127 5.67 13.90 5.48
N ALA A 128 6.09 13.73 4.22
CA ALA A 128 6.26 14.83 3.28
C ALA A 128 4.90 15.43 2.88
N LEU A 129 3.87 14.62 2.67
CA LEU A 129 2.51 15.12 2.42
C LEU A 129 1.94 15.90 3.59
N ILE A 130 2.17 15.45 4.83
CA ILE A 130 1.76 16.18 6.03
C ILE A 130 2.44 17.56 6.07
N LYS A 131 3.72 17.67 5.70
CA LYS A 131 4.42 18.96 5.61
C LYS A 131 3.78 19.89 4.58
N LEU A 132 3.46 19.38 3.40
CA LEU A 132 2.76 20.14 2.36
C LEU A 132 1.36 20.58 2.83
N LEU A 133 0.59 19.69 3.45
CA LEU A 133 -0.75 20.01 3.97
C LEU A 133 -0.71 21.09 5.06
N LEU A 134 0.33 21.10 5.89
CA LEU A 134 0.57 22.13 6.91
C LEU A 134 1.08 23.47 6.32
N GLY A 135 1.21 23.58 5.00
CA GLY A 135 1.56 24.81 4.30
C GLY A 135 3.05 24.98 3.98
N ASP A 136 3.90 24.00 4.28
CA ASP A 136 5.31 24.04 3.89
C ASP A 136 5.47 23.65 2.41
N MET A 137 5.14 24.59 1.51
CA MET A 137 5.11 24.39 0.04
C MET A 137 6.50 24.40 -0.62
N GLN A 138 7.53 23.93 0.09
CA GLN A 138 8.87 23.78 -0.45
C GLN A 138 8.94 22.61 -1.44
N GLN A 139 9.61 22.82 -2.57
CA GLN A 139 9.81 21.81 -3.61
C GLN A 139 10.38 20.48 -3.07
N LYS A 140 11.21 20.54 -2.02
CA LYS A 140 11.79 19.35 -1.39
C LYS A 140 10.73 18.36 -0.92
N TRP A 141 9.61 18.82 -0.35
CA TRP A 141 8.58 17.93 0.18
C TRP A 141 7.78 17.27 -0.93
N SER A 142 7.45 18.02 -1.99
CA SER A 142 6.82 17.47 -3.20
C SER A 142 7.70 16.42 -3.88
N LEU A 143 9.01 16.65 -3.97
CA LEU A 143 9.94 15.67 -4.53
C LEU A 143 10.06 14.41 -3.66
N ILE A 144 10.15 14.57 -2.34
CA ILE A 144 10.18 13.42 -1.41
C ILE A 144 8.89 12.61 -1.56
N ALA A 145 7.71 13.24 -1.47
CA ALA A 145 6.44 12.55 -1.64
C ALA A 145 6.41 11.80 -2.98
N TYR A 146 6.69 12.49 -4.09
CA TYR A 146 6.65 11.90 -5.43
C TYR A 146 7.58 10.68 -5.59
N TYR A 147 8.86 10.80 -5.25
CA TYR A 147 9.81 9.70 -5.49
C TYR A 147 9.54 8.51 -4.60
N PHE A 148 9.15 8.72 -3.33
CA PHE A 148 8.79 7.64 -2.44
C PHE A 148 7.45 7.00 -2.82
N ALA A 149 6.47 7.78 -3.30
CA ALA A 149 5.20 7.28 -3.85
C ALA A 149 5.41 6.39 -5.08
N VAL A 150 6.17 6.86 -6.07
CA VAL A 150 6.48 6.07 -7.28
C VAL A 150 7.22 4.79 -6.92
N THR A 151 8.17 4.87 -5.98
CA THR A 151 8.96 3.71 -5.55
C THR A 151 8.10 2.70 -4.77
N LYS A 152 7.26 3.14 -3.83
CA LYS A 152 6.35 2.23 -3.08
C LYS A 152 5.40 1.52 -4.02
N PHE A 153 4.80 2.24 -4.99
CA PHE A 153 3.89 1.63 -5.97
C PHE A 153 4.62 0.62 -6.86
N GLY A 154 5.85 0.91 -7.30
CA GLY A 154 6.66 -0.04 -8.05
C GLY A 154 6.94 -1.33 -7.29
N ILE A 155 7.31 -1.23 -6.01
CA ILE A 155 7.56 -2.39 -5.14
C ILE A 155 6.27 -3.21 -4.93
N LEU A 156 5.15 -2.55 -4.67
CA LEU A 156 3.86 -3.22 -4.49
C LEU A 156 3.41 -3.93 -5.77
N LEU A 157 3.60 -3.31 -6.94
CA LEU A 157 3.32 -3.94 -8.23
C LEU A 157 4.12 -5.24 -8.41
N ILE A 158 5.42 -5.22 -8.09
CA ILE A 158 6.29 -6.40 -8.14
C ILE A 158 5.80 -7.50 -7.19
N ALA A 159 5.44 -7.15 -5.95
CA ALA A 159 4.93 -8.09 -4.96
C ALA A 159 3.59 -8.72 -5.39
N ILE A 160 2.68 -7.93 -5.95
CA ILE A 160 1.40 -8.41 -6.48
C ILE A 160 1.62 -9.29 -7.71
N ALA A 161 2.49 -8.90 -8.64
CA ALA A 161 2.83 -9.71 -9.81
C ALA A 161 3.38 -11.08 -9.40
N TYR A 162 4.26 -11.12 -8.39
CA TYR A 162 4.77 -12.37 -7.81
C TYR A 162 3.64 -13.27 -7.29
N ILE A 163 2.69 -12.70 -6.55
CA ILE A 163 1.51 -13.42 -6.04
C ILE A 163 0.71 -14.01 -7.22
N LEU A 164 0.40 -13.21 -8.23
CA LEU A 164 -0.42 -13.64 -9.38
C LEU A 164 0.26 -14.76 -10.17
N ILE A 165 1.55 -14.60 -10.48
CA ILE A 165 2.36 -15.63 -11.16
C ILE A 165 2.37 -16.92 -10.33
N GLY A 166 2.58 -16.81 -9.02
CA GLY A 166 2.57 -17.95 -8.11
C GLY A 166 1.23 -18.70 -8.12
N VAL A 167 0.11 -17.99 -8.10
CA VAL A 167 -1.24 -18.58 -8.20
C VAL A 167 -1.42 -19.33 -9.52
N VAL A 168 -1.03 -18.73 -10.64
CA VAL A 168 -1.12 -19.33 -11.98
C VAL A 168 -0.29 -20.62 -12.05
N VAL A 169 0.98 -20.58 -11.61
CA VAL A 169 1.87 -21.75 -11.58
C VAL A 169 1.30 -22.87 -10.73
N LEU A 170 0.74 -22.55 -9.56
CA LEU A 170 0.11 -23.54 -8.68
C LEU A 170 -1.18 -24.12 -9.28
N GLY A 171 -1.96 -23.32 -10.00
CA GLY A 171 -3.13 -23.76 -10.77
C GLY A 171 -2.75 -24.83 -11.80
N PHE A 172 -1.73 -24.57 -12.61
CA PHE A 172 -1.24 -25.55 -13.59
C PHE A 172 -0.70 -26.83 -12.95
N LYS A 173 -0.02 -26.75 -11.80
CA LYS A 173 0.45 -27.95 -11.08
C LYS A 173 -0.69 -28.82 -10.57
N ARG A 174 -1.84 -28.24 -10.21
CA ARG A 174 -3.03 -29.00 -9.76
C ARG A 174 -3.73 -29.72 -10.91
N LEU A 175 -3.77 -29.12 -12.10
CA LEU A 175 -4.38 -29.74 -13.28
C LEU A 175 -3.60 -30.95 -13.83
N LYS A 176 -2.31 -31.07 -13.50
CA LYS A 176 -1.45 -32.19 -13.90
C LYS A 176 -1.45 -33.38 -12.92
N LYS A 177 -2.14 -33.25 -11.78
CA LYS A 177 -2.33 -34.33 -10.80
C LYS A 177 -3.73 -34.92 -10.95
#